data_AF-A0A0D9PAZ9-F1
#
_entry.id   AF-A0A0D9PAZ9-F1
#
_cell.length_a   1.000
_cell.length_b   1.000
_cell.length_c   1.000
_cell.angle_alpha   90.00
_cell.angle_beta   90.00
_cell.angle_gamma   90.00
#
_symmetry.space_group_name_H-M   'P 1'
#
loop_
_entity.id
_entity.type
_entity.pdbx_description
1 polymer ?
#
loop_
_entity_poly.entity_id
_entity_poly.type
_entity_poly.pdbx_seq_one_letter_code
_entity_poly.pdbx_strand_id
1 'polypeptide(L)'
;MSGHDSAASVDEWSDLDEEEARLRDAFVASVRELYDAGTPFFTKEMIQLAQDQVDEIAESSVSTEKVEHLGFDGKMHSQSLPPSYFFSKIDDGILVPIVGYKSFEALTILPPNRVDDNLFVSVRVSGSLRLINKPPDILQDDARCAFDQHFDLWQQGKDWADLKERIRPHLSTLPMTIDKIIGFGLGVLTMEAGCNDDDGWVKRCSEQHALMLTLAKMLQEHTGNSVKCFAQDPAYSNTCKDILGKRDVEIVHGDTGFLLVDENSIMLSFSPTVPVRQVIADLARPAMMVCNMISRSTTREWRRRGGVNISPFTTDPVSPRVMAMKEEYIELPINTVKSLGNSAVYIRNTKTSKLPQGQSTFS
;
A
#
# COMPACT_ATOMS: atom_id res chain seq x y z
N MET A 1 -32.44 37.64 33.23
CA MET A 1 -31.14 38.32 33.45
C MET A 1 -30.37 37.45 34.41
N SER A 2 -29.24 36.84 34.14
CA SER A 2 -28.20 36.92 33.09
C SER A 2 -27.52 35.53 33.15
N GLY A 3 -27.39 34.78 32.06
CA GLY A 3 -26.32 34.99 31.10
C GLY A 3 -25.10 34.16 31.51
N HIS A 4 -25.00 32.93 30.99
CA HIS A 4 -23.74 32.27 30.71
C HIS A 4 -23.96 31.26 29.60
N ASP A 5 -24.05 31.80 28.38
CA ASP A 5 -23.56 31.10 27.20
C ASP A 5 -22.07 30.83 27.41
N SER A 6 -21.70 29.59 27.69
CA SER A 6 -20.37 29.09 27.31
C SER A 6 -20.55 28.33 26.00
N ALA A 7 -20.61 29.08 24.90
CA ALA A 7 -20.25 28.52 23.62
C ALA A 7 -18.86 27.90 23.78
N ALA A 8 -18.78 26.57 23.68
CA ALA A 8 -17.53 25.85 23.64
C ALA A 8 -16.66 26.51 22.57
N SER A 9 -15.44 26.91 22.96
CA SER A 9 -14.45 27.53 22.11
C SER A 9 -14.35 26.78 20.79
N VAL A 10 -14.68 27.47 19.71
CA VAL A 10 -14.33 27.05 18.36
C VAL A 10 -12.81 26.93 18.36
N ASP A 11 -12.37 25.69 18.19
CA ASP A 11 -11.00 25.22 18.30
C ASP A 11 -10.20 25.76 17.10
N GLU A 12 -9.81 27.04 17.17
CA GLU A 12 -9.09 27.78 16.13
C GLU A 12 -7.76 27.09 15.80
N TRP A 13 -7.45 27.07 14.50
CA TRP A 13 -6.16 26.62 13.99
C TRP A 13 -5.09 27.55 14.56
N SER A 14 -3.98 27.02 15.09
CA SER A 14 -2.80 27.85 15.31
C SER A 14 -2.18 28.14 13.95
N ASP A 15 -2.45 29.33 13.41
CA ASP A 15 -1.90 29.75 12.13
C ASP A 15 -0.36 29.71 12.17
N LEU A 16 0.24 29.21 11.09
CA LEU A 16 1.67 29.33 10.86
C LEU A 16 2.06 30.81 10.80
N ASP A 17 3.24 31.16 11.30
CA ASP A 17 3.76 32.50 11.07
C ASP A 17 4.11 32.72 9.58
N GLU A 18 4.36 33.98 9.20
CA GLU A 18 4.67 34.33 7.81
C GLU A 18 5.94 33.62 7.27
N GLU A 19 6.91 33.32 8.13
CA GLU A 19 8.14 32.63 7.73
C GLU A 19 7.89 31.14 7.52
N GLU A 20 7.23 30.49 8.47
CA GLU A 20 6.80 29.10 8.39
C GLU A 20 5.92 28.84 7.16
N ALA A 21 4.96 29.73 6.89
CA ALA A 21 4.10 29.66 5.70
C ALA A 21 4.93 29.77 4.41
N ARG A 22 5.88 30.71 4.33
CA ARG A 22 6.77 30.85 3.17
C ARG A 22 7.65 29.62 2.95
N LEU A 23 8.23 29.06 4.01
CA LEU A 23 9.05 27.86 3.94
C LEU A 23 8.25 26.65 3.46
N ARG A 24 7.03 26.49 3.99
CA ARG A 24 6.09 25.45 3.55
C ARG A 24 5.78 25.57 2.06
N ASP A 25 5.44 26.77 1.60
CA ASP A 25 5.05 26.99 0.21
C ASP A 25 6.24 26.79 -0.75
N ALA A 26 7.45 27.21 -0.35
CA ALA A 26 8.69 26.97 -1.10
C ALA A 26 9.05 25.47 -1.20
N PHE A 27 8.85 24.71 -0.11
CA PHE A 27 9.02 23.26 -0.11
C PHE A 27 8.03 22.61 -1.09
N VAL A 28 6.73 22.93 -0.96
CA VAL A 28 5.70 22.36 -1.86
C VAL A 28 5.98 22.70 -3.33
N ALA A 29 6.44 23.92 -3.62
CA ALA A 29 6.85 24.30 -4.97
C ALA A 29 8.03 23.45 -5.48
N SER A 30 9.05 23.23 -4.65
CA SER A 30 10.22 22.41 -5.00
C SER A 30 9.85 20.94 -5.23
N VAL A 31 8.96 20.38 -4.40
CA VAL A 31 8.42 19.02 -4.58
C VAL A 31 7.72 18.91 -5.92
N ARG A 32 6.86 19.88 -6.28
CA ARG A 32 6.15 19.89 -7.57
C ARG A 32 7.11 20.00 -8.74
N GLU A 33 8.11 20.87 -8.65
CA GLU A 33 9.13 21.02 -9.70
C GLU A 33 9.87 19.71 -9.98
N LEU A 34 10.36 19.02 -8.94
CA LEU A 34 11.00 17.71 -9.07
C LEU A 34 10.04 16.67 -9.64
N TYR A 35 8.78 16.68 -9.20
CA TYR A 35 7.77 15.75 -9.67
C TYR A 35 7.47 15.95 -11.17
N ASP A 36 7.29 17.20 -11.60
CA ASP A 36 7.00 17.56 -12.99
C ASP A 36 8.22 17.34 -13.90
N ALA A 37 9.44 17.45 -13.37
CA ALA A 37 10.69 17.10 -14.06
C ALA A 37 10.87 15.58 -14.26
N GLY A 38 10.01 14.74 -13.67
CA GLY A 38 10.07 13.28 -13.81
C GLY A 38 10.95 12.57 -12.79
N THR A 39 11.40 13.26 -11.73
CA THR A 39 12.20 12.64 -10.67
C THR A 39 11.41 11.56 -9.94
N PRO A 40 11.86 10.28 -9.90
CA PRO A 40 11.14 9.23 -9.20
C PRO A 40 11.10 9.54 -7.71
N PHE A 41 9.92 9.53 -7.12
CA PHE A 41 9.76 9.69 -5.68
C PHE A 41 9.97 8.38 -4.97
N PHE A 42 9.75 7.24 -5.62
CA PHE A 42 10.00 5.93 -5.04
C PHE A 42 11.04 5.18 -5.88
N THR A 43 12.09 4.66 -5.24
CA THR A 43 13.10 3.83 -5.88
C THR A 43 13.34 2.56 -5.08
N LYS A 44 13.82 1.48 -5.73
CA LYS A 44 14.18 0.24 -5.04
C LYS A 44 15.28 0.48 -3.99
N GLU A 45 16.21 1.38 -4.28
CA GLU A 45 17.29 1.76 -3.35
C GLU A 45 16.75 2.42 -2.07
N MET A 46 15.82 3.37 -2.19
CA MET A 46 15.17 4.00 -1.03
C MET A 46 14.43 2.98 -0.16
N ILE A 47 13.71 2.04 -0.79
CA ILE A 47 12.95 0.99 -0.10
C ILE A 47 13.90 0.01 0.60
N GLN A 48 14.95 -0.44 -0.09
CA GLN A 48 15.94 -1.35 0.49
C GLN A 48 16.66 -0.71 1.67
N LEU A 49 17.13 0.53 1.53
CA LEU A 49 17.81 1.26 2.60
C LEU A 49 16.92 1.44 3.85
N ALA A 50 15.64 1.75 3.67
CA ALA A 50 14.71 1.89 4.78
C ALA A 50 14.40 0.53 5.43
N GLN A 51 14.27 -0.53 4.62
CA GLN A 51 14.03 -1.89 5.10
C GLN A 51 15.22 -2.43 5.89
N ASP A 52 16.44 -2.26 5.40
CA ASP A 52 17.66 -2.72 6.07
C ASP A 52 17.78 -2.10 7.47
N GLN A 53 17.46 -0.80 7.61
CA GLN A 53 17.46 -0.12 8.90
C GLN A 53 16.31 -0.59 9.80
N VAL A 54 15.12 -0.87 9.25
CA VAL A 54 14.02 -1.46 10.03
C VAL A 54 14.44 -2.81 10.61
N ASP A 55 15.10 -3.64 9.81
CA ASP A 55 15.57 -4.96 10.21
C ASP A 55 16.70 -4.84 11.25
N GLU A 56 17.66 -3.94 11.04
CA GLU A 56 18.72 -3.65 12.02
C GLU A 56 18.14 -3.19 13.36
N ILE A 57 17.16 -2.28 13.37
CA ILE A 57 16.48 -1.82 14.59
C ILE A 57 15.66 -2.94 15.25
N ALA A 58 15.10 -3.86 14.47
CA ALA A 58 14.33 -5.00 14.98
C ALA A 58 15.22 -6.08 15.60
N GLU A 59 16.40 -6.32 15.02
CA GLU A 59 17.38 -7.32 15.49
C GLU A 59 18.24 -6.79 16.63
N SER A 60 18.60 -5.51 16.61
CA SER A 60 19.40 -4.88 17.65
C SER A 60 18.49 -4.42 18.79
N SER A 61 18.73 -4.92 20.01
CA SER A 61 18.06 -4.39 21.22
C SER A 61 18.54 -2.97 21.59
N VAL A 62 19.33 -2.34 20.73
CA VAL A 62 19.96 -1.04 20.91
C VAL A 62 19.34 -0.11 19.88
N SER A 63 18.54 0.83 20.35
CA SER A 63 17.93 1.81 19.48
C SER A 63 18.98 2.75 18.89
N THR A 64 18.90 2.94 17.57
CA THR A 64 19.78 3.85 16.84
C THR A 64 19.38 5.29 17.14
N GLU A 65 20.36 6.13 17.52
CA GLU A 65 20.13 7.57 17.76
C GLU A 65 19.74 8.33 16.48
N LYS A 66 20.00 7.74 15.31
CA LYS A 66 19.74 8.34 13.99
C LYS A 66 19.33 7.28 12.97
N VAL A 67 18.44 7.66 12.07
CA VAL A 67 18.14 6.90 10.85
C VAL A 67 18.43 7.77 9.64
N GLU A 68 18.93 7.14 8.59
CA GLU A 68 19.34 7.79 7.35
C GLU A 68 18.34 7.47 6.24
N HIS A 69 17.88 8.48 5.51
CA HIS A 69 16.93 8.29 4.42
C HIS A 69 17.52 8.83 3.12
N LEU A 70 17.46 8.05 2.05
CA LEU A 70 17.76 8.56 0.72
C LEU A 70 16.56 9.36 0.22
N GLY A 71 16.75 10.66 0.03
CA GLY A 71 15.72 11.55 -0.49
C GLY A 71 15.58 11.45 -2.00
N PHE A 72 14.40 11.77 -2.52
CA PHE A 72 14.15 11.89 -3.96
C PHE A 72 14.86 13.10 -4.60
N ASP A 73 15.48 13.96 -3.79
CA ASP A 73 16.46 14.96 -4.24
C ASP A 73 17.88 14.37 -4.44
N GLY A 74 18.06 13.06 -4.23
CA GLY A 74 19.33 12.35 -4.38
C GLY A 74 20.30 12.55 -3.21
N LYS A 75 19.86 13.11 -2.09
CA LYS A 75 20.70 13.37 -0.90
C LYS A 75 20.33 12.44 0.24
N MET A 76 21.29 12.19 1.12
CA MET A 76 21.04 11.51 2.39
C MET A 76 20.50 12.53 3.41
N HIS A 77 19.41 12.17 4.07
CA HIS A 77 18.73 12.95 5.09
C HIS A 77 18.73 12.19 6.41
N SER A 78 19.37 12.76 7.43
CA SER A 78 19.47 12.14 8.76
C SER A 78 18.31 12.61 9.65
N GLN A 79 17.61 11.68 10.26
CA GLN A 79 16.59 11.95 11.26
C GLN A 79 17.05 11.42 12.63
N SER A 80 17.12 12.32 13.61
CA SER A 80 17.37 11.94 15.00
C SER A 80 16.15 11.24 15.58
N LEU A 81 16.35 10.05 16.13
CA LEU A 81 15.32 9.30 16.84
C LEU A 81 15.78 9.05 18.27
N PRO A 82 14.94 9.34 19.29
CA PRO A 82 15.26 8.98 20.65
C PRO A 82 15.53 7.47 20.76
N PRO A 83 16.54 7.05 21.55
CA PRO A 83 16.78 5.63 21.82
C PRO A 83 15.56 4.88 22.40
N SER A 84 14.56 5.58 22.91
CA SER A 84 13.32 4.98 23.41
C SER A 84 12.15 5.02 22.41
N TYR A 85 12.33 5.52 21.19
CA TYR A 85 11.23 5.73 20.26
C TYR A 85 10.54 4.41 19.90
N PHE A 86 11.29 3.50 19.29
CA PHE A 86 10.80 2.15 19.02
C PHE A 86 10.78 1.30 20.29
N PHE A 87 9.87 0.34 20.31
CA PHE A 87 9.58 -0.56 21.41
C PHE A 87 9.04 0.14 22.68
N SER A 88 8.75 1.44 22.60
CA SER A 88 7.99 2.14 23.63
C SER A 88 6.57 1.61 23.73
N LYS A 89 6.11 1.42 24.97
CA LYS A 89 4.72 1.10 25.26
C LYS A 89 3.89 2.38 25.17
N ILE A 90 2.85 2.36 24.33
CA ILE A 90 1.86 3.43 24.19
C ILE A 90 0.50 2.77 24.45
N ASP A 91 -0.14 3.14 25.56
CA ASP A 91 -1.36 2.50 26.06
C ASP A 91 -1.23 0.96 26.10
N ASP A 92 -2.07 0.24 25.36
CA ASP A 92 -2.07 -1.22 25.24
C ASP A 92 -1.26 -1.73 24.04
N GLY A 93 -0.43 -0.89 23.44
CA GLY A 93 0.41 -1.24 22.29
C GLY A 93 1.90 -0.97 22.50
N ILE A 94 2.70 -1.52 21.59
CA ILE A 94 4.14 -1.27 21.44
C ILE A 94 4.38 -0.68 20.07
N LEU A 95 5.13 0.42 20.01
CA LEU A 95 5.56 0.99 18.75
C LEU A 95 6.66 0.10 18.14
N VAL A 96 6.49 -0.38 16.91
CA VAL A 96 7.51 -1.17 16.21
C VAL A 96 7.99 -0.44 14.95
N PRO A 97 9.27 -0.63 14.54
CA PRO A 97 9.77 -0.05 13.31
C PRO A 97 9.07 -0.67 12.09
N ILE A 98 8.75 0.16 11.11
CA ILE A 98 8.21 -0.21 9.79
C ILE A 98 8.77 0.74 8.72
N VAL A 99 8.67 0.37 7.45
CA VAL A 99 8.85 1.35 6.37
C VAL A 99 7.56 2.15 6.20
N GLY A 100 7.68 3.46 6.24
CA GLY A 100 6.61 4.42 6.02
C GLY A 100 6.76 5.10 4.66
N TYR A 101 5.62 5.43 4.05
CA TYR A 101 5.55 6.02 2.72
C TYR A 101 4.76 7.33 2.75
N LYS A 102 5.25 8.36 2.07
CA LYS A 102 4.54 9.61 1.81
C LYS A 102 4.18 9.69 0.34
N SER A 103 2.89 9.73 0.03
CA SER A 103 2.41 10.00 -1.32
C SER A 103 2.78 11.41 -1.79
N PHE A 104 2.70 11.65 -3.10
CA PHE A 104 2.80 12.99 -3.67
C PHE A 104 1.85 13.99 -2.97
N GLU A 105 0.62 13.58 -2.68
CA GLU A 105 -0.37 14.38 -1.96
C GLU A 105 0.05 14.65 -0.52
N ALA A 106 0.64 13.67 0.18
CA ALA A 106 1.16 13.87 1.53
C ALA A 106 2.34 14.85 1.57
N LEU A 107 3.07 15.01 0.45
CA LEU A 107 4.18 15.96 0.33
C LEU A 107 3.74 17.35 -0.18
N THR A 108 2.55 17.47 -0.78
CA THR A 108 2.11 18.73 -1.44
C THR A 108 0.83 19.33 -0.88
N ILE A 109 0.07 18.58 -0.08
CA ILE A 109 -1.16 19.02 0.59
C ILE A 109 -0.94 18.86 2.10
N LEU A 110 -0.02 19.66 2.63
CA LEU A 110 0.41 19.58 4.03
C LEU A 110 -0.70 20.00 5.02
N PRO A 111 -0.69 19.49 6.26
CA PRO A 111 -1.60 19.96 7.31
C PRO A 111 -1.42 21.48 7.54
N PRO A 112 -2.49 22.24 7.81
CA PRO A 112 -2.42 23.69 7.94
C PRO A 112 -1.43 24.20 9.00
N ASN A 113 -1.25 23.46 10.10
CA ASN A 113 -0.46 23.89 11.26
C ASN A 113 0.86 23.09 11.40
N ARG A 114 1.39 22.56 10.30
CA ARG A 114 2.61 21.73 10.37
C ARG A 114 3.63 22.17 9.33
N VAL A 115 4.76 22.65 9.83
CA VAL A 115 6.03 22.57 9.13
C VAL A 115 6.51 21.13 9.37
N ASP A 116 6.34 20.25 8.39
CA ASP A 116 7.04 18.95 8.46
C ASP A 116 8.55 19.24 8.33
N ASP A 117 9.43 18.38 8.83
CA ASP A 117 10.89 18.63 8.84
C ASP A 117 11.54 18.69 7.42
N ASN A 118 10.75 18.92 6.37
CA ASN A 118 11.16 19.27 5.00
C ASN A 118 12.22 18.35 4.39
N LEU A 119 12.27 17.09 4.82
CA LEU A 119 13.13 16.10 4.21
C LEU A 119 12.43 15.68 2.91
N PHE A 120 13.11 15.83 1.77
CA PHE A 120 12.69 15.36 0.44
C PHE A 120 12.62 13.81 0.42
N VAL A 121 11.91 13.22 1.37
CA VAL A 121 11.92 11.82 1.76
C VAL A 121 10.48 11.30 1.68
N SER A 122 10.30 10.40 0.73
CA SER A 122 9.04 9.71 0.42
C SER A 122 8.98 8.32 1.06
N VAL A 123 10.14 7.70 1.33
CA VAL A 123 10.30 6.40 1.97
C VAL A 123 11.15 6.59 3.22
N ARG A 124 10.65 6.16 4.38
CA ARG A 124 11.31 6.41 5.66
C ARG A 124 11.15 5.26 6.62
N VAL A 125 12.03 5.16 7.61
CA VAL A 125 11.75 4.42 8.85
C VAL A 125 10.66 5.16 9.65
N SER A 126 9.63 4.44 10.08
CA SER A 126 8.49 4.97 10.84
C SER A 126 8.06 4.01 11.94
N GLY A 127 7.25 4.47 12.89
CA GLY A 127 6.64 3.62 13.91
C GLY A 127 5.21 3.18 13.55
N SER A 128 4.89 1.93 13.82
CA SER A 128 3.51 1.42 13.82
C SER A 128 3.15 0.87 15.18
N LEU A 129 1.99 1.24 15.72
CA LEU A 129 1.52 0.71 16.99
C LEU A 129 1.00 -0.72 16.79
N ARG A 130 1.59 -1.70 17.49
CA ARG A 130 1.08 -3.07 17.59
C ARG A 130 0.50 -3.32 18.97
N LEU A 131 -0.75 -3.74 19.05
CA LEU A 131 -1.41 -4.06 20.31
C LEU A 131 -0.75 -5.28 20.99
N ILE A 132 -0.48 -5.18 22.30
CA ILE A 132 0.14 -6.22 23.13
C ILE A 132 -0.88 -7.32 23.46
N ASN A 133 -2.10 -6.90 23.81
CA ASN A 133 -3.19 -7.79 24.22
C ASN A 133 -4.19 -7.96 23.08
N LYS A 134 -3.75 -8.54 21.96
CA LYS A 134 -4.73 -8.98 20.96
C LYS A 134 -5.55 -10.13 21.54
N PRO A 135 -6.89 -10.11 21.39
CA PRO A 135 -7.69 -11.30 21.65
C PRO A 135 -7.08 -12.49 20.92
N PRO A 136 -7.17 -13.72 21.47
CA PRO A 136 -6.71 -14.89 20.75
C PRO A 136 -7.37 -14.90 19.36
N ASP A 137 -6.58 -15.20 18.33
CA ASP A 137 -7.14 -15.50 17.01
C ASP A 137 -8.19 -16.60 17.17
N ILE A 138 -9.22 -16.59 16.31
CA ILE A 138 -10.07 -17.77 16.11
C ILE A 138 -9.22 -19.03 15.96
N LEU A 139 -9.79 -20.19 16.33
CA LEU A 139 -9.08 -21.46 16.19
C LEU A 139 -8.59 -21.63 14.75
N GLN A 140 -7.32 -22.04 14.60
CA GLN A 140 -6.66 -22.16 13.29
C GLN A 140 -7.48 -23.02 12.31
N ASP A 141 -8.13 -24.07 12.80
CA ASP A 141 -8.98 -24.94 11.99
C ASP A 141 -10.24 -24.22 11.50
N ASP A 142 -10.86 -23.35 12.30
CA ASP A 142 -12.04 -22.57 11.90
C ASP A 142 -11.67 -21.55 10.82
N ALA A 143 -10.53 -20.85 11.00
CA ALA A 143 -10.01 -19.91 10.01
C ALA A 143 -9.73 -20.60 8.67
N ARG A 144 -9.12 -21.80 8.72
CA ARG A 144 -8.87 -22.61 7.53
C ARG A 144 -10.18 -23.02 6.87
N CYS A 145 -11.12 -23.59 7.63
CA CYS A 145 -12.41 -24.01 7.09
C CYS A 145 -13.19 -22.86 6.45
N ALA A 146 -13.19 -21.68 7.07
CA ALA A 146 -13.82 -20.48 6.52
C ALA A 146 -13.16 -20.03 5.21
N PHE A 147 -11.82 -19.98 5.17
CA PHE A 147 -11.09 -19.67 3.95
C PHE A 147 -11.40 -20.67 2.84
N ASP A 148 -11.33 -21.97 3.12
CA ASP A 148 -11.58 -23.04 2.16
C ASP A 148 -12.99 -22.93 1.58
N GLN A 149 -13.99 -22.70 2.45
CA GLN A 149 -15.37 -22.48 2.03
C GLN A 149 -15.51 -21.25 1.10
N HIS A 150 -14.92 -20.12 1.47
CA HIS A 150 -14.99 -18.91 0.64
C HIS A 150 -14.23 -19.06 -0.68
N PHE A 151 -13.10 -19.78 -0.67
CA PHE A 151 -12.33 -20.10 -1.86
C PHE A 151 -13.13 -20.98 -2.83
N ASP A 152 -13.78 -22.02 -2.32
CA ASP A 152 -14.62 -22.92 -3.14
C ASP A 152 -15.82 -22.17 -3.73
N LEU A 153 -16.48 -21.33 -2.92
CA LEU A 153 -17.59 -20.48 -3.37
C LEU A 153 -17.13 -19.47 -4.43
N TRP A 154 -15.94 -18.87 -4.26
CA TRP A 154 -15.34 -17.98 -5.26
C TRP A 154 -15.14 -18.70 -6.59
N GLN A 155 -14.50 -19.88 -6.57
CA GLN A 155 -14.19 -20.64 -7.78
C GLN A 155 -15.43 -21.06 -8.57
N GLN A 156 -16.50 -21.40 -7.86
CA GLN A 156 -17.79 -21.79 -8.44
C GLN A 156 -18.70 -20.59 -8.74
N GLY A 157 -18.32 -19.41 -8.24
CA GLY A 157 -19.12 -18.20 -8.28
C GLY A 157 -19.16 -17.55 -9.65
N LYS A 158 -20.31 -16.94 -9.96
CA LYS A 158 -20.49 -16.16 -11.18
C LYS A 158 -19.53 -14.97 -11.26
N ASP A 159 -19.20 -14.37 -10.12
CA ASP A 159 -18.28 -13.24 -10.01
C ASP A 159 -16.90 -13.54 -10.61
N TRP A 160 -16.31 -14.69 -10.24
CA TRP A 160 -15.05 -15.14 -10.84
C TRP A 160 -15.23 -15.54 -12.30
N ALA A 161 -16.29 -16.28 -12.63
CA ALA A 161 -16.55 -16.70 -14.00
C ALA A 161 -16.62 -15.50 -14.96
N ASP A 162 -17.41 -14.49 -14.62
CA ASP A 162 -17.57 -13.27 -15.41
C ASP A 162 -16.23 -12.49 -15.53
N LEU A 163 -15.47 -12.38 -14.43
CA LEU A 163 -14.15 -11.74 -14.46
C LEU A 163 -13.16 -12.51 -15.34
N LYS A 164 -13.12 -13.84 -15.21
CA LYS A 164 -12.29 -14.72 -16.03
C LYS A 164 -12.62 -14.60 -17.52
N GLU A 165 -13.91 -14.57 -17.88
CA GLU A 165 -14.34 -14.35 -19.27
C GLU A 165 -13.87 -13.02 -19.83
N ARG A 166 -13.79 -11.97 -19.00
CA ARG A 166 -13.33 -10.64 -19.41
C ARG A 166 -11.82 -10.55 -19.55
N ILE A 167 -11.06 -11.28 -18.74
CA ILE A 167 -9.59 -11.32 -18.82
C ILE A 167 -9.12 -12.19 -19.99
N ARG A 168 -9.80 -13.31 -20.27
CA ARG A 168 -9.34 -14.32 -21.25
C ARG A 168 -8.96 -13.76 -22.62
N PRO A 169 -9.74 -12.84 -23.26
CA PRO A 169 -9.39 -12.27 -24.57
C PRO A 169 -8.06 -11.52 -24.59
N HIS A 170 -7.57 -11.09 -23.42
CA HIS A 170 -6.34 -10.32 -23.28
C HIS A 170 -5.13 -11.16 -22.88
N LEU A 171 -5.31 -12.45 -22.56
CA LEU A 171 -4.19 -13.30 -22.14
C LEU A 171 -3.07 -13.34 -23.19
N SER A 172 -3.41 -13.45 -24.47
CA SER A 172 -2.43 -13.43 -25.57
C SER A 172 -1.63 -12.13 -25.71
N THR A 173 -2.04 -11.06 -25.03
CA THR A 173 -1.31 -9.79 -24.99
C THR A 173 -0.33 -9.70 -23.83
N LEU A 174 -0.45 -10.59 -22.86
CA LEU A 174 0.45 -10.67 -21.71
C LEU A 174 1.79 -11.31 -22.12
N PRO A 175 2.92 -10.90 -21.51
CA PRO A 175 4.19 -11.57 -21.72
C PRO A 175 4.12 -13.05 -21.30
N MET A 176 4.64 -13.93 -22.15
CA MET A 176 4.80 -15.34 -21.80
C MET A 176 5.79 -15.55 -20.65
N THR A 177 6.60 -14.54 -20.34
CA THR A 177 7.60 -14.53 -19.26
C THR A 177 7.02 -14.23 -17.88
N ILE A 178 5.70 -14.06 -17.74
CA ILE A 178 5.09 -13.86 -16.41
C ILE A 178 5.37 -15.08 -15.51
N ASP A 179 5.97 -14.81 -14.36
CA ASP A 179 6.45 -15.80 -13.40
C ASP A 179 6.00 -15.53 -11.96
N LYS A 180 5.37 -14.37 -11.70
CA LYS A 180 4.96 -13.98 -10.34
C LYS A 180 3.74 -13.07 -10.26
N ILE A 181 2.99 -13.25 -9.17
CA ILE A 181 1.94 -12.36 -8.70
C ILE A 181 2.30 -11.85 -7.32
N ILE A 182 2.20 -10.53 -7.09
CA ILE A 182 2.47 -9.90 -5.80
C ILE A 182 1.19 -9.21 -5.31
N GLY A 183 0.69 -9.62 -4.14
CA GLY A 183 -0.46 -9.03 -3.46
C GLY A 183 -0.05 -8.10 -2.32
N PHE A 184 -0.51 -6.85 -2.37
CA PHE A 184 -0.29 -5.84 -1.33
C PHE A 184 -1.60 -5.52 -0.61
N GLY A 185 -1.67 -5.82 0.69
CA GLY A 185 -2.84 -5.50 1.51
C GLY A 185 -4.08 -6.27 1.08
N LEU A 186 -3.99 -7.61 1.03
CA LEU A 186 -5.14 -8.47 0.74
C LEU A 186 -6.00 -8.78 1.99
N GLY A 187 -5.58 -8.25 3.14
CA GLY A 187 -6.28 -8.31 4.43
C GLY A 187 -6.13 -9.64 5.15
N VAL A 188 -6.55 -9.67 6.41
CA VAL A 188 -6.38 -10.83 7.30
C VAL A 188 -7.45 -11.90 7.08
N LEU A 189 -7.05 -13.16 7.19
CA LEU A 189 -7.95 -14.33 7.10
C LEU A 189 -8.56 -14.74 8.44
N THR A 190 -8.21 -14.03 9.52
CA THR A 190 -8.74 -14.27 10.86
C THR A 190 -9.56 -13.07 11.34
N MET A 191 -10.49 -13.32 12.25
CA MET A 191 -11.11 -12.29 13.09
C MET A 191 -10.69 -12.51 14.53
N GLU A 192 -10.71 -11.43 15.30
CA GLU A 192 -10.55 -11.52 16.75
C GLU A 192 -11.75 -12.26 17.36
N ALA A 193 -11.49 -13.13 18.33
CA ALA A 193 -12.54 -13.92 18.98
C ALA A 193 -13.62 -13.00 19.61
N GLY A 194 -14.88 -13.20 19.22
CA GLY A 194 -16.03 -12.41 19.71
C GLY A 194 -16.44 -11.24 18.80
N CYS A 195 -15.70 -10.97 17.72
CA CYS A 195 -16.17 -10.08 16.66
C CYS A 195 -17.08 -10.84 15.70
N ASN A 196 -18.25 -10.28 15.36
CA ASN A 196 -19.08 -10.82 14.30
C ASN A 196 -18.52 -10.41 12.92
N ASP A 197 -18.49 -11.34 11.96
CA ASP A 197 -18.21 -11.05 10.54
C ASP A 197 -19.41 -10.41 9.83
N ASP A 198 -20.14 -9.52 10.50
CA ASP A 198 -21.40 -8.95 9.99
C ASP A 198 -21.17 -8.14 8.70
N ASP A 199 -19.95 -7.64 8.50
CA ASP A 199 -19.54 -6.89 7.30
C ASP A 199 -18.95 -7.78 6.18
N GLY A 200 -18.80 -9.09 6.40
CA GLY A 200 -18.21 -10.03 5.45
C GLY A 200 -16.73 -9.74 5.17
N TRP A 201 -15.98 -9.33 6.19
CA TRP A 201 -14.56 -9.05 6.15
C TRP A 201 -13.76 -10.31 5.80
N VAL A 202 -14.01 -11.44 6.48
CA VAL A 202 -13.27 -12.69 6.22
C VAL A 202 -13.56 -13.17 4.80
N LYS A 203 -14.83 -13.10 4.38
CA LYS A 203 -15.22 -13.37 3.00
C LYS A 203 -14.45 -12.49 2.03
N ARG A 204 -14.40 -11.17 2.29
CA ARG A 204 -13.70 -10.21 1.43
C ARG A 204 -12.22 -10.54 1.29
N CYS A 205 -11.52 -10.74 2.39
CA CYS A 205 -10.08 -11.06 2.38
C CYS A 205 -9.85 -12.41 1.71
N SER A 206 -10.67 -13.42 1.99
CA SER A 206 -10.58 -14.74 1.36
C SER A 206 -10.73 -14.66 -0.15
N GLU A 207 -11.70 -13.90 -0.66
CA GLU A 207 -11.94 -13.73 -2.10
C GLU A 207 -10.80 -12.95 -2.80
N GLN A 208 -10.16 -12.00 -2.13
CA GLN A 208 -9.00 -11.28 -2.68
C GLN A 208 -7.79 -12.22 -2.86
N HIS A 209 -7.55 -13.13 -1.92
CA HIS A 209 -6.52 -14.18 -2.07
C HIS A 209 -6.96 -15.26 -3.07
N ALA A 210 -8.25 -15.60 -3.12
CA ALA A 210 -8.78 -16.53 -4.10
C ALA A 210 -8.59 -16.01 -5.53
N LEU A 211 -8.77 -14.71 -5.76
CA LEU A 211 -8.44 -14.05 -7.02
C LEU A 211 -6.96 -14.22 -7.39
N MET A 212 -6.04 -13.98 -6.46
CA MET A 212 -4.60 -14.19 -6.67
C MET A 212 -4.30 -15.62 -7.16
N LEU A 213 -4.79 -16.62 -6.43
CA LEU A 213 -4.54 -18.03 -6.73
C LEU A 213 -5.20 -18.49 -8.04
N THR A 214 -6.42 -18.00 -8.32
CA THR A 214 -7.13 -18.35 -9.55
C THR A 214 -6.56 -17.66 -10.78
N LEU A 215 -6.03 -16.44 -10.64
CA LEU A 215 -5.22 -15.79 -11.68
C LEU A 215 -3.91 -16.56 -11.92
N ALA A 216 -3.19 -16.95 -10.87
CA ALA A 216 -1.95 -17.72 -11.01
C ALA A 216 -2.20 -19.00 -11.80
N LYS A 217 -3.25 -19.77 -11.48
CA LYS A 217 -3.64 -20.96 -12.24
C LYS A 217 -3.95 -20.64 -13.71
N MET A 218 -4.74 -19.59 -13.98
CA MET A 218 -5.08 -19.19 -15.34
C MET A 218 -3.83 -18.82 -16.16
N LEU A 219 -2.85 -18.16 -15.52
CA LEU A 219 -1.61 -17.77 -16.17
C LEU A 219 -0.70 -18.96 -16.38
N GLN A 220 -0.58 -19.87 -15.43
CA GLN A 220 0.17 -21.12 -15.62
C GLN A 220 -0.39 -21.93 -16.80
N GLU A 221 -1.71 -22.04 -16.91
CA GLU A 221 -2.39 -22.67 -18.06
C GLU A 221 -2.10 -21.95 -19.39
N HIS A 222 -1.91 -20.62 -19.35
CA HIS A 222 -1.66 -19.82 -20.54
C HIS A 222 -0.19 -19.78 -20.97
N THR A 223 0.72 -19.54 -20.02
CA THR A 223 2.15 -19.33 -20.27
C THR A 223 2.95 -20.63 -20.28
N GLY A 224 2.44 -21.68 -19.61
CA GLY A 224 3.19 -22.91 -19.35
C GLY A 224 4.28 -22.76 -18.28
N ASN A 225 4.47 -21.56 -17.71
CA ASN A 225 5.45 -21.30 -16.67
C ASN A 225 4.84 -21.53 -15.28
N SER A 226 5.70 -21.85 -14.32
CA SER A 226 5.33 -21.75 -12.91
C SER A 226 5.15 -20.28 -12.55
N VAL A 227 3.98 -19.94 -11.98
CA VAL A 227 3.68 -18.59 -11.48
C VAL A 227 3.65 -18.63 -9.96
N LYS A 228 4.60 -17.96 -9.32
CA LYS A 228 4.70 -17.86 -7.86
C LYS A 228 3.76 -16.78 -7.33
N CYS A 229 3.19 -17.00 -6.16
CA CYS A 229 2.35 -16.03 -5.47
C CYS A 229 3.09 -15.48 -4.26
N PHE A 230 3.19 -14.17 -4.16
CA PHE A 230 3.75 -13.45 -3.03
C PHE A 230 2.66 -12.58 -2.40
N ALA A 231 2.59 -12.53 -1.07
CA ALA A 231 1.65 -11.67 -0.37
C ALA A 231 2.33 -10.89 0.75
N GLN A 232 2.01 -9.61 0.85
CA GLN A 232 2.50 -8.70 1.87
C GLN A 232 1.31 -7.99 2.52
N ASP A 233 1.11 -8.28 3.81
CA ASP A 233 0.18 -7.57 4.68
C ASP A 233 0.75 -7.53 6.10
N PRO A 234 1.08 -6.34 6.64
CA PRO A 234 1.62 -6.19 7.99
C PRO A 234 0.71 -6.72 9.10
N ALA A 235 -0.58 -6.94 8.81
CA ALA A 235 -1.58 -7.44 9.74
C ALA A 235 -1.68 -8.97 9.77
N TYR A 236 -1.00 -9.72 8.88
CA TYR A 236 -1.06 -11.18 8.88
C TYR A 236 -0.63 -11.79 10.22
N SER A 237 -1.55 -12.55 10.82
CA SER A 237 -1.26 -13.43 11.96
C SER A 237 -0.49 -14.68 11.52
N ASN A 238 0.06 -15.44 12.46
CA ASN A 238 0.69 -16.73 12.17
C ASN A 238 -0.31 -17.69 11.51
N THR A 239 -1.58 -17.67 11.93
CA THR A 239 -2.65 -18.42 11.28
C THR A 239 -2.82 -18.04 9.81
N CYS A 240 -2.80 -16.74 9.47
CA CYS A 240 -2.84 -16.30 8.07
C CYS A 240 -1.65 -16.86 7.28
N LYS A 241 -0.44 -16.73 7.83
CA LYS A 241 0.80 -17.22 7.20
C LYS A 241 0.75 -18.72 6.94
N ASP A 242 0.25 -19.50 7.89
CA ASP A 242 0.12 -20.95 7.75
C ASP A 242 -0.92 -21.36 6.69
N ILE A 243 -2.08 -20.68 6.66
CA ILE A 243 -3.14 -20.96 5.67
C ILE A 243 -2.65 -20.65 4.25
N LEU A 244 -1.95 -19.54 4.08
CA LEU A 244 -1.41 -19.07 2.81
C LEU A 244 -0.20 -19.90 2.35
N GLY A 245 0.70 -20.24 3.26
CA GLY A 245 1.87 -21.08 2.97
C GLY A 245 1.49 -22.49 2.50
N LYS A 246 0.39 -23.07 3.02
CA LYS A 246 -0.16 -24.35 2.54
C LYS A 246 -0.73 -24.30 1.12
N ARG A 247 -0.80 -23.11 0.52
CA ARG A 247 -1.31 -22.84 -0.83
C ARG A 247 -0.24 -22.23 -1.74
N ASP A 248 1.02 -22.46 -1.41
CA ASP A 248 2.18 -21.97 -2.16
C ASP A 248 2.19 -20.43 -2.32
N VAL A 249 1.63 -19.72 -1.33
CA VAL A 249 1.77 -18.27 -1.22
C VAL A 249 2.91 -17.97 -0.27
N GLU A 250 3.95 -17.32 -0.80
CA GLU A 250 5.10 -16.88 -0.03
C GLU A 250 4.77 -15.54 0.65
N ILE A 251 4.88 -15.49 1.98
CA ILE A 251 4.66 -14.26 2.74
C ILE A 251 5.94 -13.46 2.74
N VAL A 252 5.88 -12.25 2.19
CA VAL A 252 7.03 -11.39 2.04
C VAL A 252 7.25 -10.58 3.32
N HIS A 253 8.50 -10.53 3.78
CA HIS A 253 8.89 -9.81 5.00
C HIS A 253 9.02 -8.31 4.74
N GLY A 254 8.61 -7.51 5.73
CA GLY A 254 8.72 -6.05 5.68
C GLY A 254 8.00 -5.47 4.45
N ASP A 255 8.70 -4.60 3.73
CA ASP A 255 8.23 -3.97 2.50
C ASP A 255 8.96 -4.45 1.23
N THR A 256 9.62 -5.60 1.31
CA THR A 256 10.40 -6.16 0.20
C THR A 256 9.54 -6.64 -0.99
N GLY A 257 8.21 -6.70 -0.83
CA GLY A 257 7.29 -7.03 -1.92
C GLY A 257 7.39 -6.07 -3.09
N PHE A 258 7.66 -4.77 -2.83
CA PHE A 258 7.88 -3.79 -3.89
C PHE A 258 9.14 -4.07 -4.72
N LEU A 259 10.15 -4.71 -4.13
CA LEU A 259 11.40 -5.05 -4.82
C LEU A 259 11.21 -6.19 -5.83
N LEU A 260 10.22 -7.05 -5.59
CA LEU A 260 9.83 -8.16 -6.46
C LEU A 260 9.05 -7.71 -7.71
N VAL A 261 8.52 -6.50 -7.71
CA VAL A 261 7.71 -6.01 -8.83
C VAL A 261 8.61 -5.61 -10.00
N ASP A 262 8.24 -6.10 -11.18
CA ASP A 262 8.89 -5.85 -12.47
C ASP A 262 7.87 -5.91 -13.63
N GLU A 263 8.35 -5.78 -14.87
CA GLU A 263 7.55 -5.80 -16.10
C GLU A 263 6.89 -7.15 -16.42
N ASN A 264 7.35 -8.24 -15.78
CA ASN A 264 6.84 -9.60 -15.93
C ASN A 264 5.96 -10.02 -14.74
N SER A 265 5.69 -9.11 -13.82
CA SER A 265 4.85 -9.39 -12.67
C SER A 265 3.38 -9.01 -12.90
N ILE A 266 2.51 -9.56 -12.07
CA ILE A 266 1.16 -9.07 -11.83
C ILE A 266 1.08 -8.52 -10.41
N MET A 267 0.44 -7.37 -10.25
CA MET A 267 0.22 -6.76 -8.94
C MET A 267 -1.26 -6.77 -8.55
N LEU A 268 -1.58 -7.18 -7.33
CA LEU A 268 -2.91 -7.04 -6.73
C LEU A 268 -2.82 -6.08 -5.54
N SER A 269 -3.76 -5.16 -5.40
CA SER A 269 -3.86 -4.32 -4.19
C SER A 269 -5.25 -3.77 -3.94
N PHE A 270 -5.77 -3.93 -2.71
CA PHE A 270 -7.13 -3.53 -2.37
C PHE A 270 -7.20 -2.70 -1.10
N SER A 271 -7.33 -1.39 -1.27
CA SER A 271 -7.41 -0.40 -0.17
C SER A 271 -6.19 -0.44 0.77
N PRO A 272 -4.95 -0.38 0.23
CA PRO A 272 -3.76 -0.46 1.05
C PRO A 272 -3.61 0.79 1.94
N THR A 273 -2.85 0.66 3.03
CA THR A 273 -2.51 1.76 3.95
C THR A 273 -1.29 2.58 3.51
N VAL A 274 -0.72 2.26 2.35
CA VAL A 274 0.45 2.92 1.73
C VAL A 274 0.15 3.21 0.25
N PRO A 275 0.87 4.13 -0.42
CA PRO A 275 0.58 4.55 -1.79
C PRO A 275 1.10 3.58 -2.84
N VAL A 276 0.64 2.32 -2.78
CA VAL A 276 1.06 1.22 -3.67
C VAL A 276 1.04 1.66 -5.14
N ARG A 277 -0.02 2.32 -5.60
CA ARG A 277 -0.14 2.70 -7.02
C ARG A 277 0.91 3.73 -7.44
N GLN A 278 1.29 4.65 -6.56
CA GLN A 278 2.35 5.63 -6.85
C GLN A 278 3.73 5.00 -6.81
N VAL A 279 3.98 4.10 -5.85
CA VAL A 279 5.21 3.31 -5.79
C VAL A 279 5.37 2.51 -7.08
N ILE A 280 4.34 1.79 -7.50
CA ILE A 280 4.39 1.04 -8.76
C ILE A 280 4.61 1.96 -9.95
N ALA A 281 3.98 3.13 -10.02
CA ALA A 281 4.16 4.09 -11.10
C ALA A 281 5.60 4.61 -11.25
N ASP A 282 6.40 4.63 -10.18
CA ASP A 282 7.82 5.00 -10.24
C ASP A 282 8.75 3.78 -10.42
N LEU A 283 8.40 2.62 -9.86
CA LEU A 283 9.25 1.43 -9.89
C LEU A 283 9.17 0.63 -11.20
N ALA A 284 7.96 0.41 -11.73
CA ALA A 284 7.76 -0.56 -12.79
C ALA A 284 6.49 -0.29 -13.63
N ARG A 285 6.28 -1.11 -14.65
CA ARG A 285 5.02 -1.21 -15.38
C ARG A 285 4.60 -2.68 -15.43
N PRO A 286 3.98 -3.24 -14.37
CA PRO A 286 3.58 -4.65 -14.33
C PRO A 286 2.74 -5.04 -15.55
N ALA A 287 2.81 -6.30 -15.97
CA ALA A 287 2.04 -6.77 -17.13
C ALA A 287 0.52 -6.64 -16.89
N MET A 288 0.10 -6.82 -15.64
CA MET A 288 -1.26 -6.62 -15.19
C MET A 288 -1.28 -6.04 -13.77
N MET A 289 -2.25 -5.17 -13.49
CA MET A 289 -2.57 -4.72 -12.13
C MET A 289 -4.03 -4.99 -11.85
N VAL A 290 -4.37 -5.47 -10.66
CA VAL A 290 -5.75 -5.51 -10.17
C VAL A 290 -5.81 -4.68 -8.92
N CYS A 291 -6.37 -3.48 -9.03
CA CYS A 291 -6.36 -2.53 -7.92
C CYS A 291 -7.57 -1.63 -7.92
N ASN A 292 -7.69 -0.80 -6.87
CA ASN A 292 -8.73 0.22 -6.80
C ASN A 292 -8.74 1.09 -8.06
N MET A 293 -9.94 1.46 -8.50
CA MET A 293 -10.15 2.27 -9.69
C MET A 293 -9.23 3.49 -9.70
N ILE A 294 -8.45 3.62 -10.78
CA ILE A 294 -7.61 4.76 -11.07
C ILE A 294 -8.51 5.82 -11.72
N SER A 295 -8.95 6.76 -10.90
CA SER A 295 -9.79 7.88 -11.30
C SER A 295 -9.30 9.13 -10.60
N ARG A 296 -9.57 10.30 -11.20
CA ARG A 296 -9.22 11.58 -10.58
C ARG A 296 -9.87 11.65 -9.20
N SER A 297 -9.05 11.90 -8.19
CA SER A 297 -9.55 12.12 -6.84
C SER A 297 -10.40 13.40 -6.82
N THR A 298 -11.49 13.38 -6.05
CA THR A 298 -12.13 14.62 -5.64
C THR A 298 -11.28 15.17 -4.50
N THR A 299 -10.47 16.20 -4.78
CA THR A 299 -9.69 16.86 -3.73
C THR A 299 -10.66 17.35 -2.66
N ARG A 300 -10.49 16.87 -1.44
CA ARG A 300 -11.22 17.38 -0.28
C ARG A 300 -10.36 18.45 0.40
N GLU A 301 -10.93 19.18 1.33
CA GLU A 301 -10.17 20.03 2.24
C GLU A 301 -9.80 19.23 3.50
N TRP A 302 -8.76 19.67 4.20
CA TRP A 302 -8.47 19.19 5.55
C TRP A 302 -9.69 19.38 6.44
N ARG A 303 -10.02 18.36 7.24
CA ARG A 303 -11.13 18.43 8.19
C ARG A 303 -10.65 18.04 9.57
N ARG A 304 -11.31 18.56 10.60
CA ARG A 304 -11.09 18.15 12.00
C ARG A 304 -12.31 17.39 12.50
N ARG A 305 -12.10 16.23 13.13
CA ARG A 305 -13.17 15.46 13.78
C ARG A 305 -12.65 14.91 15.10
N GLY A 306 -13.26 15.28 16.21
CA GLY A 306 -12.86 14.83 17.54
C GLY A 306 -11.40 15.16 17.88
N GLY A 307 -10.92 16.35 17.50
CA GLY A 307 -9.52 16.76 17.70
C GLY A 307 -8.51 16.17 16.72
N VAL A 308 -8.90 15.24 15.85
CA VAL A 308 -8.00 14.58 14.89
C VAL A 308 -8.12 15.24 13.51
N ASN A 309 -6.95 15.50 12.89
CA ASN A 309 -6.86 15.97 11.51
C ASN A 309 -7.14 14.81 10.55
N ILE A 310 -8.13 14.99 9.69
CA ILE A 310 -8.51 14.06 8.63
C ILE A 310 -7.93 14.60 7.32
N SER A 311 -7.02 13.82 6.74
CA SER A 311 -6.40 14.12 5.45
C SER A 311 -7.43 14.24 4.32
N PRO A 312 -7.20 15.15 3.36
CA PRO A 312 -8.10 15.32 2.21
C PRO A 312 -7.99 14.21 1.16
N PHE A 313 -7.08 13.26 1.36
CA PHE A 313 -6.77 12.15 0.47
C PHE A 313 -6.74 10.83 1.24
N THR A 314 -6.89 9.73 0.51
CA THR A 314 -6.76 8.36 1.04
C THR A 314 -5.29 7.97 1.22
N THR A 315 -5.02 6.85 1.87
CA THR A 315 -3.68 6.27 2.04
C THR A 315 -2.98 5.89 0.73
N ASP A 316 -3.76 5.56 -0.30
CA ASP A 316 -3.28 5.31 -1.67
C ASP A 316 -3.95 6.25 -2.68
N PRO A 317 -3.58 7.54 -2.71
CA PRO A 317 -4.18 8.51 -3.61
C PRO A 317 -3.71 8.32 -5.06
N VAL A 318 -4.55 8.76 -6.00
CA VAL A 318 -4.24 8.72 -7.44
C VAL A 318 -3.55 10.02 -7.83
N SER A 319 -2.22 9.97 -7.99
CA SER A 319 -1.41 11.10 -8.42
C SER A 319 -1.40 11.28 -9.95
N PRO A 320 -0.90 12.41 -10.48
CA PRO A 320 -0.80 12.62 -11.93
C PRO A 320 -0.01 11.54 -12.66
N ARG A 321 1.06 10.98 -12.07
CA ARG A 321 1.80 9.85 -12.66
C ARG A 321 1.01 8.55 -12.69
N VAL A 322 0.18 8.28 -11.68
CA VAL A 322 -0.71 7.11 -11.70
C VAL A 322 -1.76 7.25 -12.80
N MET A 323 -2.29 8.46 -13.00
CA MET A 323 -3.16 8.76 -14.15
C MET A 323 -2.43 8.58 -15.48
N ALA A 324 -1.19 9.07 -15.61
CA ALA A 324 -0.40 8.90 -16.83
C ALA A 324 -0.08 7.42 -17.11
N MET A 325 0.31 6.66 -16.08
CA MET A 325 0.52 5.22 -16.17
C MET A 325 -0.75 4.50 -16.64
N LYS A 326 -1.93 4.88 -16.15
CA LYS A 326 -3.21 4.27 -16.54
C LYS A 326 -3.44 4.30 -18.05
N GLU A 327 -3.03 5.36 -18.75
CA GLU A 327 -3.19 5.50 -20.21
C GLU A 327 -2.41 4.43 -21.00
N GLU A 328 -1.44 3.77 -20.36
CA GLU A 328 -0.67 2.65 -20.92
C GLU A 328 -1.40 1.30 -20.77
N TYR A 329 -2.57 1.26 -20.14
CA TYR A 329 -3.29 0.03 -19.80
C TYR A 329 -4.72 0.01 -20.38
N ILE A 330 -5.17 -1.19 -20.73
CA ILE A 330 -6.58 -1.48 -20.97
C ILE A 330 -7.25 -1.65 -19.62
N GLU A 331 -8.26 -0.82 -19.34
CA GLU A 331 -9.05 -0.88 -18.11
C GLU A 331 -10.28 -1.79 -18.27
N LEU A 332 -10.42 -2.75 -17.35
CA LEU A 332 -11.57 -3.63 -17.23
C LEU A 332 -12.20 -3.43 -15.84
N PRO A 333 -13.25 -2.58 -15.69
CA PRO A 333 -13.86 -2.27 -14.38
C PRO A 333 -14.51 -3.48 -13.72
N ILE A 334 -14.27 -3.72 -12.43
CA ILE A 334 -14.88 -4.82 -11.67
C ILE A 334 -16.11 -4.26 -10.92
N ASN A 335 -17.28 -4.31 -11.57
CA ASN A 335 -18.51 -3.73 -11.01
C ASN A 335 -19.40 -4.75 -10.29
N THR A 336 -19.11 -6.05 -10.44
CA THR A 336 -19.97 -7.13 -9.96
C THR A 336 -19.52 -7.72 -8.63
N VAL A 337 -18.24 -7.56 -8.27
CA VAL A 337 -17.62 -8.28 -7.16
C VAL A 337 -17.47 -7.38 -5.93
N LYS A 338 -18.41 -7.48 -4.99
CA LYS A 338 -18.47 -6.60 -3.80
C LYS A 338 -17.18 -6.65 -2.95
N SER A 339 -16.55 -7.82 -2.81
CA SER A 339 -15.32 -8.01 -2.02
C SER A 339 -14.09 -7.31 -2.60
N LEU A 340 -14.07 -7.08 -3.91
CA LEU A 340 -12.98 -6.34 -4.55
C LEU A 340 -13.19 -4.82 -4.47
N GLY A 341 -14.33 -4.37 -3.96
CA GLY A 341 -14.68 -2.95 -3.85
C GLY A 341 -14.71 -2.27 -5.22
N ASN A 342 -14.49 -0.95 -5.24
CA ASN A 342 -14.38 -0.20 -6.49
C ASN A 342 -13.00 -0.40 -7.11
N SER A 343 -12.85 -1.44 -7.93
CA SER A 343 -11.57 -1.89 -8.50
C SER A 343 -11.68 -2.20 -9.98
N ALA A 344 -10.54 -2.34 -10.65
CA ALA A 344 -10.42 -2.73 -12.05
C ALA A 344 -9.21 -3.65 -12.27
N VAL A 345 -9.28 -4.43 -13.35
CA VAL A 345 -8.10 -5.04 -13.95
C VAL A 345 -7.54 -4.08 -14.99
N TYR A 346 -6.26 -3.78 -14.89
CA TYR A 346 -5.49 -3.00 -15.83
C TYR A 346 -4.51 -3.94 -16.54
N ILE A 347 -4.63 -4.10 -17.85
CA ILE A 347 -3.75 -4.96 -18.65
C ILE A 347 -2.87 -4.09 -19.54
N ARG A 348 -1.54 -4.23 -19.43
CA ARG A 348 -0.60 -3.34 -20.12
C ARG A 348 -0.79 -3.44 -21.63
N ASN A 349 -1.01 -2.30 -22.28
CA ASN A 349 -1.18 -2.23 -23.72
C ASN A 349 0.18 -2.11 -24.42
N THR A 350 0.65 -3.22 -24.99
CA THR A 350 1.95 -3.29 -25.69
C THR A 350 2.05 -2.36 -26.91
N LYS A 351 0.94 -1.82 -27.41
CA LYS A 351 0.93 -0.86 -28.53
C LYS A 351 1.16 0.59 -28.11
N THR A 352 0.89 0.95 -26.85
CA THR A 352 0.99 2.32 -26.35
C THR A 352 2.03 2.48 -25.23
N SER A 353 2.48 1.38 -24.61
CA SER A 353 3.48 1.41 -23.54
C SER A 353 4.84 1.88 -24.05
N LYS A 354 5.36 2.98 -23.48
CA LYS A 354 6.78 3.34 -23.59
C LYS A 354 7.47 2.75 -22.36
N LEU A 355 8.34 1.76 -22.56
CA LEU A 355 9.19 1.26 -21.46
C LEU A 355 9.98 2.45 -20.89
N PRO A 356 10.08 2.60 -19.55
CA PRO A 356 10.92 3.62 -18.94
C PRO A 356 12.34 3.53 -19.49
N GLN A 357 12.92 4.66 -19.92
CA GLN A 357 14.28 4.70 -20.41
C GLN A 357 15.27 4.46 -19.25
N GLY A 358 15.87 3.27 -19.23
CA GLY A 358 17.19 2.98 -18.68
C GLY A 358 17.41 3.16 -17.17
N GLN A 359 17.27 2.07 -16.41
CA GLN A 359 18.25 1.78 -15.35
C GLN A 359 19.26 0.81 -15.93
N SER A 360 20.51 1.26 -16.07
CA SER A 360 21.63 0.45 -16.52
C SER A 360 21.78 -0.76 -15.61
N THR A 361 21.71 -1.95 -16.20
CA THR A 361 22.19 -3.19 -15.60
C THR A 361 23.68 -3.01 -15.33
N PHE A 362 24.08 -2.82 -14.08
CA PHE A 362 25.46 -3.09 -13.68
C PHE A 362 25.65 -4.61 -13.75
N SER A 363 26.58 -5.02 -14.60
CA SER A 363 27.05 -6.41 -14.76
C SER A 363 28.02 -6.79 -13.66
#